data_AF-G7YMD0-F1
#
_entry.id   AF-G7YMD0-F1
#
_cell.length_a   1.000
_cell.length_b   1.000
_cell.length_c   1.000
_cell.angle_alpha   90.00
_cell.angle_beta   90.00
_cell.angle_gamma   90.00
#
_symmetry.space_group_name_H-M   'P 1'
#
loop_
_entity.id
_entity.type
_entity.pdbx_description
1 polymer ?
#
loop_
_entity_poly.entity_id
_entity_poly.type
_entity_poly.pdbx_seq_one_letter_code
_entity_poly.pdbx_strand_id
1 'polypeptide(L)'
;MLIKLRLRENPNITSGVPGFRDAMVKFIVQIVRQTYQRIHKSLLLRLFDMSEAELRQLIKQNGWTECPPSSPGDPNGPLILVNKHEENVKSVKIQERVDFDAITSMSGAFRPAKGDFFIKTG
;
A
#
# COMPACT_ATOMS: atom_id res chain seq x y z
N MET A 1 6.42 -9.73 7.99
CA MET A 1 7.86 -10.06 8.13
C MET A 1 8.75 -9.41 7.06
N LEU A 2 8.37 -9.36 5.77
CA LEU A 2 9.20 -8.77 4.71
C LEU A 2 9.31 -7.23 4.71
N ILE A 3 8.23 -6.48 5.01
CA ILE A 3 8.24 -5.00 4.98
C ILE A 3 9.20 -4.41 6.03
N LYS A 4 9.27 -5.03 7.21
CA LYS A 4 10.15 -4.61 8.31
C LYS A 4 11.63 -4.94 8.06
N LEU A 5 11.93 -5.94 7.21
CA LEU A 5 13.32 -6.36 6.98
C LEU A 5 14.11 -5.35 6.14
N ARG A 6 13.48 -4.71 5.15
CA ARG A 6 14.17 -3.75 4.27
C ARG A 6 14.14 -2.32 4.80
N LEU A 7 13.07 -1.90 5.48
CA LEU A 7 13.00 -0.53 6.05
C LEU A 7 13.95 -0.31 7.24
N ARG A 8 14.43 -1.39 7.88
CA ARG A 8 15.42 -1.33 8.96
C ARG A 8 16.84 -1.03 8.48
N GLU A 9 17.12 -1.14 7.18
CA GLU A 9 18.46 -0.92 6.64
C GLU A 9 18.90 0.54 6.83
N ASN A 10 17.97 1.51 6.85
CA ASN A 10 18.25 2.93 7.10
C ASN A 10 17.06 3.65 7.78
N PRO A 11 16.90 3.53 9.12
CA PRO A 11 15.74 4.08 9.82
C PRO A 11 15.65 5.61 9.73
N ASN A 12 16.80 6.30 9.67
CA ASN A 12 16.89 7.77 9.65
C ASN A 12 16.19 8.41 8.44
N ILE A 13 16.14 7.72 7.30
CA ILE A 13 15.48 8.21 6.08
C ILE A 13 13.96 8.17 6.26
N THR A 14 13.46 7.10 6.87
CA THR A 14 12.01 6.89 7.06
C THR A 14 11.45 7.71 8.21
N SER A 15 12.23 7.95 9.28
CA SER A 15 11.81 8.80 10.40
C SER A 15 11.82 10.28 10.08
N GLY A 16 12.63 10.69 9.08
CA GLY A 16 12.71 12.08 8.61
C GLY A 16 11.54 12.50 7.72
N VAL A 17 10.68 11.57 7.30
CA VAL A 17 9.52 11.86 6.43
C VAL A 17 8.23 11.79 7.25
N PRO A 18 7.62 12.93 7.59
CA PRO A 18 6.35 12.96 8.30
C PRO A 18 5.26 12.18 7.54
N GLY A 19 4.54 11.29 8.23
CA GLY A 19 3.43 10.53 7.64
C GLY A 19 3.83 9.35 6.75
N PHE A 20 5.11 8.98 6.67
CA PHE A 20 5.56 7.82 5.88
C PHE A 20 4.85 6.51 6.29
N ARG A 21 4.75 6.25 7.60
CA ARG A 21 4.06 5.05 8.12
C ARG A 21 2.58 5.05 7.72
N ASP A 22 1.92 6.19 7.82
CA ASP A 22 0.49 6.31 7.50
C ASP A 22 0.22 6.09 6.01
N ALA A 23 1.09 6.61 5.14
CA ALA A 23 1.02 6.37 3.70
C ALA A 23 1.18 4.88 3.37
N MET A 24 2.12 4.19 4.03
CA MET A 24 2.30 2.75 3.88
C MET A 24 1.08 1.95 4.35
N VAL A 25 0.50 2.31 5.49
CA VAL A 25 -0.72 1.66 6.01
C VAL A 25 -1.86 1.85 5.02
N LYS A 26 -2.07 3.06 4.49
CA LYS A 26 -3.10 3.33 3.46
C LYS A 26 -2.92 2.47 2.21
N PHE A 27 -1.68 2.33 1.74
CA PHE A 27 -1.36 1.49 0.58
C PHE A 27 -1.71 0.02 0.83
N ILE A 28 -1.32 -0.54 1.99
CA ILE A 28 -1.64 -1.93 2.33
C ILE A 28 -3.16 -2.12 2.50
N VAL A 29 -3.86 -1.16 3.12
CA VAL A 29 -5.33 -1.18 3.22
C VAL A 29 -5.97 -1.26 1.84
N GLN A 30 -5.50 -0.46 0.88
CA GLN A 30 -6.01 -0.48 -0.49
C GLN A 30 -5.80 -1.85 -1.15
N ILE A 31 -4.61 -2.44 -1.04
CA ILE A 31 -4.34 -3.78 -1.56
C ILE A 31 -5.28 -4.80 -0.93
N VAL A 32 -5.42 -4.79 0.39
CA VAL A 32 -6.28 -5.74 1.11
C VAL A 32 -7.72 -5.64 0.65
N ARG A 33 -8.24 -4.42 0.45
CA ARG A 33 -9.61 -4.19 -0.07
C ARG A 33 -9.84 -4.71 -1.48
N GLN A 34 -8.81 -4.70 -2.32
CA GLN A 34 -8.88 -5.18 -3.70
C GLN A 34 -8.71 -6.70 -3.81
N THR A 35 -7.93 -7.31 -2.92
CA THR A 35 -7.49 -8.71 -3.05
C THR A 35 -8.24 -9.69 -2.14
N TYR A 36 -8.86 -9.22 -1.06
CA TYR A 36 -9.54 -10.08 -0.09
C TYR A 36 -11.00 -9.70 0.11
N GLN A 37 -11.88 -10.70 0.11
CA GLN A 37 -13.23 -10.57 0.65
C GLN A 37 -13.22 -10.80 2.17
N ARG A 38 -12.52 -11.84 2.62
CA ARG A 38 -12.29 -12.18 4.02
C ARG A 38 -10.81 -12.47 4.24
N ILE A 39 -10.27 -12.03 5.37
CA ILE A 39 -8.86 -12.22 5.73
C ILE A 39 -8.72 -12.55 7.22
N HIS A 40 -7.82 -13.46 7.58
CA HIS A 40 -7.58 -13.78 8.99
C HIS A 40 -6.97 -12.59 9.74
N LYS A 41 -7.45 -12.34 10.96
CA LYS A 41 -6.91 -11.29 11.84
C LYS A 41 -5.40 -11.44 12.08
N SER A 42 -4.93 -12.67 12.27
CA SER A 42 -3.50 -12.98 12.43
C SER A 42 -2.65 -12.59 11.22
N LEU A 43 -3.20 -12.67 10.00
CA LEU A 43 -2.51 -12.25 8.79
C LEU A 43 -2.44 -10.72 8.70
N LEU A 44 -3.52 -10.03 9.04
CA LEU A 44 -3.53 -8.55 9.08
C LEU A 44 -2.54 -7.99 10.08
N LEU A 45 -2.46 -8.55 11.30
CA LEU A 45 -1.45 -8.16 12.29
C LEU A 45 -0.03 -8.30 11.73
N ARG A 46 0.24 -9.39 11.00
CA ARG A 46 1.55 -9.64 10.38
C ARG A 46 1.86 -8.75 9.18
N LEU A 47 0.84 -8.32 8.43
CA LEU A 47 0.97 -7.44 7.27
C LEU A 47 1.22 -5.99 7.68
N PHE A 48 0.43 -5.50 8.64
CA PHE A 48 0.51 -4.14 9.14
C PHE A 48 1.58 -3.94 10.21
N ASP A 49 2.08 -5.02 10.83
CA ASP A 49 3.09 -4.99 11.91
C ASP A 49 2.69 -4.00 13.01
N MET A 50 1.46 -4.17 13.50
CA MET A 50 0.83 -3.33 14.51
C MET A 50 0.23 -4.17 15.63
N SER A 51 -0.02 -3.53 16.76
CA SER A 51 -0.69 -4.15 17.90
C SER A 51 -2.15 -4.47 17.61
N GLU A 52 -2.76 -5.35 18.42
CA GLU A 52 -4.19 -5.63 18.31
C GLU A 52 -5.07 -4.38 18.54
N ALA A 53 -4.63 -3.48 19.41
CA ALA A 53 -5.36 -2.24 19.70
C ALA A 53 -5.38 -1.32 18.46
N GLU A 54 -4.23 -1.13 17.81
CA GLU A 54 -4.12 -0.37 16.56
C GLU A 54 -4.95 -1.01 15.44
N LEU A 55 -4.92 -2.35 15.32
CA LEU A 55 -5.69 -3.05 14.30
C LEU A 55 -7.21 -2.88 14.51
N ARG A 56 -7.69 -2.94 15.77
CA ARG A 56 -9.11 -2.68 16.07
C ARG A 56 -9.54 -1.28 15.65
N GLN A 57 -8.69 -0.29 15.88
CA GLN A 57 -8.94 1.08 15.41
C GLN A 57 -8.98 1.16 13.88
N LEU A 58 -8.05 0.49 13.20
CA LEU A 58 -7.99 0.43 11.74
C LEU A 58 -9.23 -0.27 11.13
N ILE A 59 -9.68 -1.37 11.73
CA ILE A 59 -10.91 -2.09 11.34
C ILE A 59 -12.11 -1.14 11.43
N LYS A 60 -12.23 -0.40 12.54
CA LYS A 60 -13.31 0.57 12.75
C LYS A 60 -13.26 1.72 11.74
N GLN A 61 -12.06 2.25 11.45
CA GLN A 61 -11.87 3.32 10.48
C GLN A 61 -12.21 2.89 9.05
N ASN A 62 -11.93 1.63 8.69
CA ASN A 62 -12.16 1.09 7.35
C ASN A 62 -13.55 0.45 7.16
N GLY A 63 -14.39 0.40 8.20
CA GLY A 63 -15.71 -0.23 8.14
C GLY A 63 -15.68 -1.75 7.98
N TRP A 64 -14.58 -2.40 8.39
CA TRP A 64 -14.46 -3.86 8.31
C TRP A 64 -15.19 -4.54 9.47
N THR A 65 -15.70 -5.76 9.24
CA THR A 65 -16.49 -6.49 10.24
C THR A 65 -15.76 -7.75 10.70
N GLU A 66 -15.59 -7.94 12.00
CA GLU A 66 -15.08 -9.21 12.55
C GLU A 66 -16.18 -10.28 12.44
N CYS A 67 -15.87 -11.40 11.77
CA CYS A 67 -16.70 -12.58 11.71
C CYS A 67 -16.28 -13.56 12.80
N PRO A 68 -17.24 -14.32 13.38
CA PRO A 68 -16.92 -15.38 14.31
C PRO A 68 -16.00 -16.43 13.65
N PRO A 69 -15.15 -17.12 14.44
CA PRO A 69 -14.24 -18.12 13.92
C PRO A 69 -15.01 -19.20 13.16
N SER A 70 -14.57 -19.51 11.95
CA SER A 70 -15.19 -20.50 11.05
C SER A 70 -15.12 -21.93 11.59
N SER A 71 -14.24 -22.18 12.56
CA SER A 71 -14.18 -23.44 13.29
C SER A 71 -13.68 -23.21 14.72
N PRO A 72 -14.27 -23.87 15.74
CA PRO A 72 -13.72 -23.84 17.08
C PRO A 72 -12.33 -24.49 17.08
N GLY A 73 -11.29 -23.69 17.37
CA GLY A 73 -9.89 -24.14 17.39
C GLY A 73 -9.01 -23.67 16.22
N ASP A 74 -9.48 -22.75 15.36
CA ASP A 74 -8.62 -22.21 14.29
C ASP A 74 -7.43 -21.41 14.89
N PRO A 75 -6.17 -21.84 14.68
CA PRO A 75 -5.00 -21.14 15.20
C PRO A 75 -4.81 -19.75 14.58
N ASN A 76 -5.48 -19.44 13.47
CA ASN A 76 -5.35 -18.16 12.77
C ASN A 76 -6.33 -17.08 13.27
N GLY A 77 -7.21 -17.42 14.21
CA GLY A 77 -8.16 -16.50 14.83
C GLY A 77 -9.35 -16.11 13.92
N PRO A 78 -10.17 -15.13 14.34
CA PRO A 78 -11.36 -14.72 13.62
C PRO A 78 -11.05 -14.16 12.23
N LEU A 79 -11.98 -14.35 11.30
CA LEU A 79 -11.93 -13.77 9.96
C LEU A 79 -12.47 -12.34 10.01
N ILE A 80 -11.88 -11.45 9.22
CA ILE A 80 -12.35 -10.09 9.04
C ILE A 80 -12.93 -9.97 7.63
N LEU A 81 -14.20 -9.58 7.56
CA LEU A 81 -14.87 -9.24 6.33
C LEU A 81 -14.41 -7.83 5.90
N VAL A 82 -13.68 -7.80 4.79
CA VAL A 82 -13.09 -6.59 4.21
C VAL A 82 -13.99 -6.02 3.12
N ASN A 83 -14.65 -6.89 2.35
CA ASN A 83 -15.49 -6.50 1.21
C ASN A 83 -16.64 -7.50 1.00
N LYS A 84 -17.81 -7.03 0.53
CA LYS A 84 -18.98 -7.86 0.20
C LYS A 84 -19.03 -8.13 -1.31
N HIS A 85 -19.36 -9.36 -1.67
CA HIS A 85 -19.25 -9.90 -3.04
C HIS A 85 -20.03 -9.12 -4.12
N GLU A 86 -21.11 -8.41 -3.75
CA GLU A 86 -21.97 -7.68 -4.70
C GLU A 86 -21.29 -6.47 -5.36
N GLU A 87 -20.15 -6.01 -4.85
CA GLU A 87 -19.51 -4.76 -5.32
C GLU A 87 -18.39 -4.97 -6.36
N ASN A 88 -17.94 -6.20 -6.63
CA ASN A 88 -16.61 -6.41 -7.21
C ASN A 88 -16.50 -7.35 -8.44
N VAL A 89 -17.39 -7.20 -9.43
CA VAL A 89 -17.20 -7.73 -10.80
C VAL A 89 -16.54 -6.67 -11.70
N LYS A 90 -15.49 -6.00 -11.21
CA LYS A 90 -14.72 -5.01 -11.98
C LYS A 90 -13.23 -5.29 -11.83
N SER A 91 -12.53 -5.39 -12.95
CA SER A 91 -11.08 -5.55 -12.96
C SER A 91 -10.41 -4.24 -12.53
N VAL A 92 -9.73 -4.24 -11.37
CA VAL A 92 -8.96 -3.09 -10.89
C VAL A 92 -7.46 -3.39 -11.05
N LYS A 93 -6.70 -2.46 -11.64
CA LYS A 93 -5.24 -2.57 -11.72
C LYS A 93 -4.65 -2.35 -10.32
N ILE A 94 -3.94 -3.33 -9.80
CA ILE A 94 -3.33 -3.29 -8.46
C ILE A 94 -2.08 -2.39 -8.43
N GLN A 95 -1.40 -2.25 -9.57
CA GLN A 95 -0.25 -1.37 -9.76
C GLN A 95 -0.48 -0.50 -10.99
N GLU A 96 -0.22 0.80 -10.86
CA GLU A 96 -0.21 1.72 -11.99
C GLU A 96 0.91 1.34 -12.96
N ARG A 97 0.60 1.30 -14.25
CA ARG A 97 1.61 1.18 -15.29
C ARG A 97 1.92 2.57 -15.80
N VAL A 98 3.20 2.89 -15.91
CA VAL A 98 3.66 4.14 -16.48
C VAL A 98 3.57 4.00 -18.00
N ASP A 99 2.67 4.76 -18.61
CA ASP A 99 2.54 4.83 -20.06
C ASP A 99 3.57 5.80 -20.65
N PHE A 100 3.86 5.66 -21.94
CA PHE A 100 4.89 6.47 -22.63
C PHE A 100 4.63 7.99 -22.51
N ASP A 101 3.37 8.39 -22.46
CA ASP A 101 2.96 9.79 -22.28
C ASP A 101 3.32 10.33 -20.89
N ALA A 102 3.24 9.49 -19.84
CA ALA A 102 3.67 9.87 -18.50
C ALA A 102 5.21 10.07 -18.45
N ILE A 103 5.97 9.28 -19.21
CA ILE A 103 7.43 9.45 -19.33
C ILE A 103 7.77 10.73 -20.11
N THR A 104 7.04 10.99 -21.20
CA THR A 104 7.26 12.15 -22.08
C THR A 104 6.89 13.47 -21.40
N SER A 105 5.84 13.48 -20.59
CA SER A 105 5.48 14.66 -19.79
C SER A 105 6.55 15.00 -18.73
N MET A 106 7.15 13.99 -18.09
CA MET A 106 8.27 14.18 -17.17
C MET A 106 9.56 14.64 -17.89
N SER A 107 9.86 14.11 -19.08
CA SER A 107 11.06 14.50 -19.84
C SER A 107 10.97 15.92 -20.40
N GLY A 108 9.77 16.42 -20.71
CA GLY A 108 9.53 17.81 -21.07
C GLY A 108 9.88 18.81 -19.96
N ALA A 109 9.74 18.42 -18.69
CA ALA A 109 10.13 19.23 -17.53
C ALA A 109 11.65 19.28 -17.29
N PHE A 110 12.41 18.35 -17.89
CA PHE A 110 13.87 18.30 -17.87
C PHE A 110 14.49 18.78 -19.18
N ARG A 111 13.86 19.72 -19.89
CA ARG A 111 14.58 20.45 -20.94
C ARG A 111 15.68 21.27 -20.26
N PRO A 112 16.98 20.95 -20.42
CA PRO A 112 18.00 21.91 -20.03
C PRO A 112 17.66 23.21 -20.76
N ALA A 113 17.70 24.33 -20.04
CA ALA A 113 17.59 25.64 -20.66
C ALA A 113 18.51 25.63 -21.88
N LYS A 114 18.01 26.06 -23.05
CA LYS A 114 18.81 26.18 -24.29
C LYS A 114 20.03 27.04 -23.98
N GLY A 115 21.11 26.44 -23.51
CA GLY A 115 22.43 27.02 -23.51
C GLY A 115 22.87 26.94 -24.95
N ASP A 116 23.09 28.10 -25.55
CA ASP A 116 23.50 28.21 -26.93
C ASP A 116 24.77 27.39 -27.18
N PHE A 117 24.59 26.21 -27.76
CA PHE A 117 25.68 25.40 -28.27
C PHE A 117 26.11 26.00 -29.62
N PHE A 118 26.82 27.13 -29.55
CA PHE A 118 27.52 27.68 -30.70
C PHE A 118 28.73 26.79 -31.00
N ILE A 119 28.60 25.88 -31.97
CA ILE A 119 29.78 25.38 -32.66
C ILE A 119 30.31 26.54 -33.50
N LYS A 120 31.37 27.21 -33.04
CA LYS A 120 32.17 28.05 -33.92
C LYS A 120 32.93 27.12 -34.87
N THR A 121 32.42 26.95 -36.07
CA THR A 121 33.23 26.48 -37.20
C THR A 121 34.19 27.61 -37.56
N GLY A 122 35.45 27.45 -37.14
CA GLY A 122 36.59 28.20 -37.68
C GLY A 122 37.06 27.60 -38.99
#